data_AF-A0A8X7QK32-F1
#
_entry.id   AF-A0A8X7QK32-F1
#
_cell.length_a   1.000
_cell.length_b   1.000
_cell.length_c   1.000
_cell.angle_alpha   90.00
_cell.angle_beta   90.00
_cell.angle_gamma   90.00
#
_symmetry.space_group_name_H-M   'P 1'
#
loop_
_entity.id
_entity.type
_entity.pdbx_description
1 polymer ?
#
loop_
_entity_poly.entity_id
_entity_poly.type
_entity_poly.pdbx_seq_one_letter_code
_entity_poly.pdbx_strand_id
1 'polypeptide(L)'
;MANVLVFLSDLQTGRSSSTVEVRLLHFWEARNVRRGGELMGIDMLLLDSQATVMPATVNVNRLAAHQTNFEAGSVYSLTGFEVTRCNQNYRLSDSSLLIRFSDSTTFEKITEPAVPIPLESFRFRNYSEMLGLANSNNQLPGSSSQYLEGKKLEETW
;
A
#
# COMPACT_ATOMS: atom_id res chain seq x y z
N MET A 1 7.56 15.00 -23.23
CA MET A 1 6.52 13.96 -23.45
C MET A 1 5.48 14.17 -22.36
N ALA A 2 4.19 14.16 -22.70
CA ALA A 2 3.14 14.30 -21.69
C ALA A 2 3.08 12.99 -20.88
N ASN A 3 3.16 13.08 -19.55
CA ASN A 3 2.91 11.92 -18.70
C ASN A 3 1.41 11.57 -18.80
N VAL A 4 1.10 10.36 -19.22
CA VAL A 4 -0.28 9.88 -19.33
C VAL A 4 -0.75 9.42 -17.95
N LEU A 5 -1.88 9.95 -17.49
CA LEU A 5 -2.55 9.47 -16.27
C LEU A 5 -3.23 8.12 -16.57
N VAL A 6 -2.94 7.10 -15.77
CA VAL A 6 -3.48 5.74 -15.90
C VAL A 6 -3.96 5.19 -14.55
N PHE A 7 -4.75 4.12 -14.55
CA PHE A 7 -5.14 3.41 -13.34
C PHE A 7 -4.15 2.31 -12.96
N LEU A 8 -4.17 1.86 -11.70
CA LEU A 8 -3.30 0.78 -11.24
C LEU A 8 -3.60 -0.54 -11.97
N SER A 9 -4.85 -0.77 -12.36
CA SER A 9 -5.29 -1.95 -13.14
C SER A 9 -4.67 -2.01 -14.54
N ASP A 10 -4.27 -0.87 -15.10
CA ASP A 10 -3.75 -0.76 -16.47
C ASP A 10 -2.23 -1.00 -16.53
N LEU A 11 -1.59 -1.09 -15.36
CA LEU A 11 -0.14 -1.25 -15.26
C LEU A 11 0.32 -2.63 -15.75
N GLN A 12 1.40 -2.62 -16.53
CA GLN A 12 2.09 -3.81 -16.99
C GLN A 12 3.49 -3.88 -16.39
N THR A 13 4.05 -5.09 -16.30
CA THR A 13 5.41 -5.29 -15.80
C THR A 13 6.44 -4.54 -16.63
N GLY A 14 7.40 -3.89 -15.98
CA GLY A 14 8.45 -3.12 -16.63
C GLY A 14 8.57 -1.70 -16.07
N ARG A 15 9.37 -0.86 -16.73
CA ARG A 15 9.46 0.57 -16.40
C ARG A 15 8.24 1.30 -16.92
N SER A 16 7.63 2.11 -16.06
CA SER A 16 6.49 2.94 -16.38
C SER A 16 6.88 4.42 -16.27
N SER A 17 6.65 5.17 -17.34
CA SER A 17 6.70 6.64 -17.34
C SER A 17 5.31 7.26 -17.19
N SER A 18 4.26 6.46 -17.01
CA SER A 18 2.91 6.94 -16.75
C SER A 18 2.80 7.54 -15.35
N THR A 19 1.80 8.41 -15.17
CA THR A 19 1.40 8.92 -13.87
C THR A 19 0.25 8.09 -13.33
N VAL A 20 0.28 7.77 -12.04
CA VAL A 20 -0.88 7.28 -11.30
C VAL A 20 -1.14 8.20 -10.11
N GLU A 21 -2.41 8.47 -9.83
CA GLU A 21 -2.82 9.16 -8.61
C GLU A 21 -3.35 8.14 -7.61
N VAL A 22 -2.78 8.15 -6.42
CA VAL A 22 -3.00 7.10 -5.43
C VAL A 22 -3.12 7.68 -4.03
N ARG A 23 -4.02 7.12 -3.23
CA ARG A 23 -4.04 7.33 -1.78
C ARG A 23 -3.10 6.33 -1.12
N LEU A 24 -2.23 6.83 -0.24
CA LEU A 24 -1.40 5.99 0.61
C LEU A 24 -2.24 5.47 1.77
N LEU A 25 -2.69 4.21 1.72
CA LEU A 25 -3.51 3.63 2.79
C LEU A 25 -2.69 3.35 4.05
N HIS A 26 -1.52 2.72 3.87
CA HIS A 26 -0.66 2.33 4.97
C HIS A 26 0.77 2.17 4.48
N PHE A 27 1.73 2.32 5.39
CA PHE A 27 3.14 2.05 5.13
C PHE A 27 3.83 1.54 6.39
N TRP A 28 4.86 0.73 6.22
CA TRP A 28 5.63 0.17 7.32
C TRP A 28 7.07 -0.11 6.92
N GLU A 29 7.94 -0.20 7.92
CA GLU A 29 9.34 -0.59 7.71
C GLU A 29 9.44 -2.07 7.30
N ALA A 30 9.99 -2.31 6.12
CA ALA A 30 10.37 -3.65 5.68
C ALA A 30 11.71 -4.01 6.35
N ARG A 31 11.73 -5.02 7.21
CA ARG A 31 12.92 -5.44 7.95
C ARG A 31 13.35 -6.87 7.62
N ASN A 32 14.66 -7.07 7.48
CA ASN A 32 15.24 -8.38 7.23
C ASN A 32 15.42 -9.17 8.53
N VAL A 33 14.48 -10.08 8.81
CA VAL A 33 14.53 -10.93 10.02
C VAL A 33 15.79 -11.79 10.07
N ARG A 34 16.30 -12.24 8.92
CA ARG A 34 17.50 -13.09 8.84
C ARG A 34 18.80 -12.31 9.08
N ARG A 35 18.77 -10.99 8.95
CA ARG A 35 19.92 -10.10 9.16
C ARG A 35 19.72 -9.21 10.38
N GLY A 36 19.18 -9.77 11.46
CA GLY A 36 19.03 -9.06 12.73
C GLY A 36 18.06 -7.87 12.69
N GLY A 37 17.10 -7.86 11.77
CA GLY A 37 16.11 -6.79 11.65
C GLY A 37 16.60 -5.55 10.89
N GLU A 38 17.62 -5.70 10.04
CA GLU A 38 18.14 -4.66 9.15
C GLU A 38 17.01 -4.04 8.30
N LEU A 39 16.91 -2.71 8.29
CA LEU A 39 15.93 -1.99 7.47
C LEU A 39 16.24 -2.19 5.99
N MET A 40 15.31 -2.82 5.27
CA MET A 40 15.40 -3.05 3.83
C MET A 40 14.75 -1.93 3.02
N GLY A 41 13.79 -1.23 3.61
CA GLY A 41 12.98 -0.24 2.91
C GLY A 41 11.67 0.05 3.60
N ILE A 42 10.77 0.70 2.87
CA ILE A 42 9.39 0.95 3.27
C ILE A 42 8.47 0.22 2.30
N ASP A 43 7.59 -0.62 2.83
CA ASP A 43 6.49 -1.20 2.07
C ASP A 43 5.23 -0.35 2.27
N MET A 44 4.40 -0.28 1.24
CA MET A 44 3.24 0.61 1.16
C MET A 44 2.04 -0.12 0.54
N LEU A 45 0.84 0.35 0.88
CA LEU A 45 -0.41 0.00 0.21
C LEU A 45 -1.00 1.25 -0.45
N LEU A 46 -1.14 1.19 -1.78
CA LEU A 46 -1.64 2.29 -2.60
C LEU A 46 -3.03 1.95 -3.13
N LEU A 47 -3.94 2.93 -3.13
CA LEU A 47 -5.31 2.83 -3.60
C LEU A 47 -5.58 3.86 -4.69
N ASP A 48 -6.09 3.44 -5.84
CA ASP A 48 -6.53 4.39 -6.88
C ASP A 48 -8.04 4.67 -6.84
N SER A 49 -8.51 5.52 -7.74
CA SER A 49 -9.93 5.89 -7.87
C SER A 49 -10.83 4.75 -8.35
N GLN A 50 -10.29 3.66 -8.89
CA GLN A 50 -11.05 2.45 -9.22
C GLN A 50 -11.16 1.47 -8.05
N ALA A 51 -10.72 1.89 -6.86
CA ALA A 51 -10.61 1.03 -5.68
C ALA A 51 -9.63 -0.14 -5.87
N THR A 52 -8.69 -0.03 -6.80
CA THR A 52 -7.62 -1.01 -6.97
C THR A 52 -6.56 -0.78 -5.91
N VAL A 53 -6.24 -1.83 -5.14
CA VAL A 53 -5.13 -1.80 -4.18
C VAL A 53 -3.91 -2.45 -4.80
N MET A 54 -2.79 -1.73 -4.81
CA MET A 54 -1.51 -2.26 -5.26
C MET A 54 -0.42 -2.01 -4.20
N PRO A 55 0.38 -3.02 -3.84
CA PRO A 55 1.52 -2.82 -2.95
C PRO A 55 2.61 -2.03 -3.67
N ALA A 56 3.33 -1.22 -2.92
CA ALA A 56 4.53 -0.55 -3.39
C ALA A 56 5.69 -0.70 -2.41
N THR A 57 6.92 -0.55 -2.89
CA THR A 57 8.12 -0.67 -2.05
C THR A 57 9.19 0.35 -2.44
N VAL A 58 9.84 0.92 -1.43
CA VAL A 58 10.98 1.82 -1.55
C VAL A 58 12.16 1.18 -0.84
N ASN A 59 13.23 0.85 -1.57
CA ASN A 59 14.43 0.29 -0.94
C ASN A 59 15.16 1.35 -0.10
N VAL A 60 15.80 0.92 1.00
CA VAL A 60 16.56 1.79 1.92
C VAL A 60 17.60 2.65 1.19
N ASN A 61 18.26 2.11 0.16
CA ASN A 61 19.26 2.84 -0.63
C ASN A 61 18.66 4.03 -1.41
N ARG A 62 17.34 4.02 -1.63
CA ARG A 62 16.60 5.04 -2.36
C ARG A 62 15.75 5.91 -1.45
N LEU A 63 15.58 5.52 -0.18
CA LEU A 63 14.69 6.20 0.75
C LEU A 63 15.11 7.67 0.96
N ALA A 64 16.41 7.95 0.99
CA ALA A 64 16.95 9.31 1.12
C ALA A 64 16.56 10.23 -0.05
N ALA A 65 16.34 9.67 -1.25
CA ALA A 65 15.96 10.44 -2.44
C ALA A 65 14.47 10.82 -2.46
N HIS A 66 13.63 10.07 -1.74
CA HIS A 66 12.16 10.13 -1.87
C HIS A 66 11.46 10.93 -0.78
N GLN A 67 12.18 11.78 -0.02
CA GLN A 67 11.69 12.58 1.12
C GLN A 67 10.69 11.84 2.03
N THR A 68 11.15 11.39 3.20
CA THR A 68 10.47 10.41 4.07
C THR A 68 9.17 10.86 4.76
N ASN A 69 8.56 11.98 4.37
CA ASN A 69 7.34 12.49 5.00
C ASN A 69 6.08 11.85 4.39
N PHE A 70 6.01 10.51 4.46
CA PHE A 70 4.81 9.77 4.08
C PHE A 70 3.69 10.00 5.09
N GLU A 71 2.48 10.22 4.59
CA GLU A 71 1.30 10.46 5.43
C GLU A 71 0.18 9.51 4.98
N ALA A 72 -0.20 8.60 5.88
CA ALA A 72 -1.32 7.70 5.62
C ALA A 72 -2.62 8.50 5.44
N GLY A 73 -3.46 8.05 4.50
CA GLY A 73 -4.68 8.73 4.09
C GLY A 73 -4.47 9.87 3.09
N SER A 74 -3.24 10.34 2.86
CA SER A 74 -2.96 11.39 1.88
C SER A 74 -2.92 10.85 0.45
N VAL A 75 -3.19 11.74 -0.52
CA VAL A 75 -3.16 11.43 -1.96
C VAL A 75 -1.85 11.93 -2.56
N TYR A 76 -1.29 11.13 -3.48
CA TYR A 76 -0.01 11.36 -4.11
C TYR A 76 -0.11 11.16 -5.62
N SER A 77 0.66 11.95 -6.36
CA SER A 77 0.98 11.73 -7.77
C SER A 77 2.29 10.94 -7.86
N LEU A 78 2.25 9.79 -8.53
CA LEU A 78 3.36 8.84 -8.64
C LEU A 78 3.76 8.65 -10.10
N THR A 79 5.03 8.91 -10.43
CA THR A 79 5.57 8.75 -11.80
C THR A 79 6.95 8.11 -11.81
N GLY A 80 7.40 7.60 -12.96
CA GLY A 80 8.79 7.15 -13.15
C GLY A 80 9.17 5.92 -12.30
N PHE A 81 8.26 4.96 -12.17
CA PHE A 81 8.41 3.78 -11.31
C PHE A 81 8.56 2.48 -12.11
N GLU A 82 8.91 1.40 -11.43
CA GLU A 82 8.99 0.05 -12.00
C GLU A 82 7.84 -0.81 -11.50
N VAL A 83 7.26 -1.65 -12.36
CA VAL A 83 6.20 -2.60 -12.01
C VAL A 83 6.77 -4.01 -12.08
N THR A 84 6.66 -4.75 -10.99
CA THR A 84 7.19 -6.12 -10.86
C THR A 84 6.13 -7.06 -10.31
N ARG A 85 6.35 -8.38 -10.41
CA ARG A 85 5.40 -9.36 -9.86
C ARG A 85 5.55 -9.50 -8.35
N CYS A 86 4.43 -9.63 -7.66
CA CYS A 86 4.39 -10.00 -6.25
C CYS A 86 4.96 -11.40 -6.02
N ASN A 87 5.64 -11.58 -4.90
CA ASN A 87 5.95 -12.92 -4.40
C ASN A 87 4.63 -13.57 -3.94
N GLN A 88 4.24 -14.68 -4.56
CA GLN A 88 2.95 -15.35 -4.33
C GLN A 88 2.76 -15.81 -2.88
N ASN A 89 3.85 -15.94 -2.12
CA ASN A 89 3.82 -16.38 -0.73
C ASN A 89 3.39 -15.28 0.25
N TYR A 90 3.41 -14.00 -0.17
CA TYR A 90 3.08 -12.84 0.67
C TYR A 90 2.12 -11.92 -0.08
N ARG A 91 0.81 -12.20 0.03
CA ARG A 91 -0.23 -11.42 -0.65
C ARG A 91 -0.76 -10.32 0.27
N LEU A 92 -0.29 -9.09 0.04
CA LEU A 92 -0.78 -7.88 0.71
C LEU A 92 -2.04 -7.29 0.03
N SER A 93 -2.34 -7.70 -1.20
CA SER A 93 -3.52 -7.31 -1.98
C SER A 93 -3.89 -8.42 -2.97
N ASP A 94 -5.00 -8.25 -3.69
CA ASP A 94 -5.37 -9.12 -4.81
C ASP A 94 -4.54 -8.85 -6.09
N SER A 95 -3.76 -7.75 -6.11
CA SER A 95 -2.86 -7.47 -7.22
C SER A 95 -1.72 -8.49 -7.28
N SER A 96 -1.52 -9.04 -8.47
CA SER A 96 -0.33 -9.87 -8.78
C SER A 96 0.92 -9.04 -9.06
N LEU A 97 0.78 -7.71 -9.09
CA LEU A 97 1.82 -6.73 -9.38
C LEU A 97 2.09 -5.84 -8.16
N LEU A 98 3.33 -5.36 -8.06
CA LEU A 98 3.76 -4.35 -7.11
C LEU A 98 4.54 -3.25 -7.81
N ILE A 99 4.43 -2.04 -7.27
CA ILE A 99 5.24 -0.90 -7.71
C ILE A 99 6.55 -0.87 -6.91
N ARG A 100 7.66 -0.65 -7.61
CA ARG A 100 8.98 -0.48 -7.05
C ARG A 100 9.50 0.90 -7.39
N PHE A 101 9.91 1.64 -6.37
CA PHE A 101 10.49 2.95 -6.57
C PHE A 101 11.86 2.82 -7.21
N SER A 102 12.07 3.64 -8.23
CA SER A 102 13.33 3.80 -8.95
C SER A 102 13.99 5.13 -8.56
N ASP A 103 15.17 5.38 -9.11
CA ASP A 103 15.89 6.64 -8.88
C ASP A 103 15.22 7.83 -9.61
N SER A 104 14.38 7.54 -10.62
CA SER A 104 13.57 8.53 -11.33
C SER A 104 12.15 8.65 -10.80
N THR A 105 11.80 7.95 -9.71
CA THR A 105 10.44 8.00 -9.18
C THR A 105 10.16 9.36 -8.56
N THR A 106 9.01 9.95 -8.90
CA THR A 106 8.48 11.11 -8.18
C THR A 106 7.24 10.66 -7.42
N PHE A 107 7.13 11.06 -6.16
CA PHE A 107 6.01 10.71 -5.29
C PHE A 107 5.60 11.95 -4.48
N GLU A 108 4.75 12.78 -5.07
CA GLU A 108 4.44 14.11 -4.56
C GLU A 108 3.02 14.17 -4.03
N LYS A 109 2.84 14.72 -2.83
CA LYS A 109 1.53 14.88 -2.20
C LYS A 109 0.71 15.89 -3.00
N ILE A 110 -0.54 15.55 -3.32
CA ILE A 110 -1.48 16.41 -4.03
C ILE A 110 -2.75 16.62 -3.20
N THR A 111 -3.39 17.78 -3.37
CA THR A 111 -4.64 18.13 -2.68
C THR A 111 -5.89 17.83 -3.49
N GLU A 112 -5.78 17.89 -4.82
CA GLU A 112 -6.90 17.76 -5.76
C GLU A 112 -6.55 16.70 -6.82
N PRO A 113 -6.95 15.43 -6.63
CA PRO A 113 -6.77 14.42 -7.66
C PRO A 113 -7.71 14.67 -8.85
N ALA A 114 -7.30 14.22 -10.04
CA ALA A 114 -8.09 14.29 -11.26
C ALA A 114 -9.42 13.52 -11.15
N VAL A 115 -9.44 12.42 -10.40
CA VAL A 115 -10.63 11.64 -10.08
C VAL A 115 -10.70 11.41 -8.57
N PRO A 116 -11.85 11.60 -7.90
CA PRO A 116 -11.97 11.34 -6.47
C PRO A 116 -11.53 9.92 -6.11
N ILE A 117 -10.57 9.82 -5.18
CA ILE A 117 -10.04 8.54 -4.68
C ILE A 117 -10.73 8.21 -3.36
N PRO A 118 -11.33 7.01 -3.20
CA PRO A 118 -11.97 6.60 -1.96
C PRO A 118 -11.02 6.66 -0.75
N LEU A 119 -11.57 6.90 0.44
CA LEU A 119 -10.82 6.98 1.69
C LEU A 119 -10.32 5.60 2.14
N GLU A 120 -11.14 4.58 1.91
CA GLU A 120 -10.90 3.21 2.36
C GLU A 120 -11.21 2.24 1.21
N SER A 121 -10.57 1.07 1.25
CA SER A 121 -10.93 -0.06 0.40
C SER A 121 -11.50 -1.17 1.29
N PHE A 122 -12.75 -1.54 1.06
CA PHE A 122 -13.38 -2.66 1.76
C PHE A 122 -13.34 -3.89 0.89
N ARG A 123 -12.77 -4.96 1.42
CA ARG A 123 -12.86 -6.28 0.81
C ARG A 123 -14.00 -7.05 1.44
N PHE A 124 -15.13 -7.15 0.74
CA PHE A 124 -16.16 -8.13 1.08
C PHE A 124 -15.62 -9.52 0.73
N ARG A 125 -15.28 -10.34 1.73
CA ARG A 125 -14.96 -11.75 1.52
C ARG A 125 -16.16 -12.62 1.87
N ASN A 126 -16.39 -13.66 1.08
CA ASN A 126 -17.38 -14.68 1.43
C ASN A 126 -16.85 -15.53 2.62
N TYR A 127 -17.76 -16.06 3.43
CA TYR A 127 -17.46 -16.84 4.62
C TYR A 127 -16.52 -18.05 4.35
N SER A 128 -16.65 -18.68 3.18
CA SER A 128 -15.79 -19.79 2.76
C SER A 128 -14.32 -19.39 2.54
N GLU A 129 -14.07 -18.20 1.99
CA GLU A 129 -12.72 -17.66 1.80
C GLU A 129 -12.08 -17.27 3.13
N MET A 130 -12.89 -16.82 4.08
CA MET A 130 -12.44 -16.46 5.43
C MET A 130 -11.95 -17.69 6.22
N LEU A 131 -12.65 -18.83 6.10
CA LEU A 131 -12.26 -20.11 6.70
C LEU A 131 -10.94 -20.67 6.13
N GLY A 132 -10.68 -20.47 4.84
CA GLY A 132 -9.42 -20.87 4.21
C GLY A 132 -8.20 -20.08 4.69
N LEU A 133 -8.40 -18.82 5.11
CA LEU A 133 -7.34 -17.93 5.56
C LEU A 133 -7.00 -18.12 7.05
N ALA A 134 -7.98 -18.42 7.90
CA ALA A 134 -7.78 -18.71 9.32
C ALA A 134 -6.78 -19.86 9.57
N ASN A 135 -6.66 -20.80 8.62
CA ASN A 135 -5.76 -21.94 8.72
C ASN A 135 -4.37 -21.71 8.09
N SER A 136 -4.09 -20.54 7.51
CA SER A 136 -2.83 -20.29 6.78
C SER A 136 -1.91 -19.24 7.41
N ASN A 137 -2.32 -18.55 8.48
CA ASN A 137 -1.53 -17.52 9.19
C ASN A 137 -0.91 -16.42 8.30
N ASN A 138 -1.32 -16.32 7.03
CA ASN A 138 -0.65 -15.50 6.03
C ASN A 138 -1.29 -14.12 5.84
N GLN A 139 -2.39 -13.80 6.54
CA GLN A 139 -3.06 -12.50 6.43
C GLN A 139 -3.56 -12.00 7.78
N LEU A 140 -3.39 -10.70 8.02
CA LEU A 140 -3.95 -10.00 9.17
C LEU A 140 -5.44 -9.73 8.93
N PRO A 141 -6.34 -10.13 9.85
CA PRO A 141 -7.72 -9.71 9.78
C PRO A 141 -7.80 -8.19 10.02
N GLY A 142 -8.45 -7.47 9.10
CA GLY A 142 -8.77 -6.06 9.29
C GLY A 142 -9.76 -5.93 10.43
N SER A 143 -9.27 -5.56 11.61
CA SER A 143 -10.11 -5.24 12.76
C SER A 143 -10.73 -3.87 12.53
N SER A 144 -11.96 -3.82 12.01
CA SER A 144 -12.79 -2.63 12.15
C SER A 144 -13.17 -2.50 13.63
N SER A 145 -12.38 -1.76 14.41
CA SER A 145 -12.74 -1.38 15.77
C SER A 145 -13.89 -0.37 15.72
N GLN A 146 -15.13 -0.86 15.82
CA GLN A 146 -16.21 -0.02 16.29
C GLN A 146 -15.98 0.22 17.78
N TYR A 147 -15.58 1.45 18.13
CA TYR A 147 -15.63 1.92 19.50
C TYR A 147 -17.10 2.01 19.91
N LEU A 148 -17.57 1.03 20.69
CA LEU A 148 -18.76 1.17 21.50
C LEU A 148 -18.33 1.71 22.87
N GLU A 149 -18.94 2.83 23.20
CA GLU A 149 -18.72 3.64 24.37
C GLU A 149 -19.19 2.95 25.67
N GLY A 150 -18.43 3.17 26.75
CA GLY A 150 -18.94 3.15 28.12
C GLY A 150 -18.97 1.81 28.85
N LYS A 151 -17.95 1.56 29.68
CA LYS A 151 -18.12 1.47 31.15
C LYS A 151 -16.76 1.41 31.86
N LYS A 152 -16.49 2.46 32.62
CA LYS A 152 -15.49 2.54 33.68
C LYS A 152 -15.98 1.72 34.88
N LEU A 153 -15.22 0.73 35.32
CA LEU A 153 -15.27 0.10 36.65
C LEU A 153 -13.81 -0.29 36.95
N GLU A 154 -13.06 0.59 37.62
CA GLU A 154 -12.88 0.67 39.08
C GLU A 154 -12.11 -0.55 39.65
N GLU A 155 -11.05 -0.20 40.37
CA GLU A 155 -10.05 -1.03 41.04
C GLU A 155 -10.65 -1.94 42.12
N THR A 156 -9.93 -3.02 42.46
CA THR A 156 -9.88 -3.75 43.76
C THR A 156 -9.16 -5.10 43.48
N TRP A 157 -8.05 -5.53 44.06
CA TRP A 157 -7.11 -5.06 45.09
C TRP A 157 -5.69 -5.49 44.68
#